data_AF-A0A091J4K8-F1
#
_entry.id   AF-A0A091J4K8-F1
#
_cell.length_a   1.000
_cell.length_b   1.000
_cell.length_c   1.000
_cell.angle_alpha   90.00
_cell.angle_beta   90.00
_cell.angle_gamma   90.00
#
_symmetry.space_group_name_H-M   'P 1'
#
loop_
_entity.id
_entity.type
_entity.pdbx_description
1 polymer ?
#
loop_
_entity_poly.entity_id
_entity_poly.type
_entity_poly.pdbx_seq_one_letter_code
_entity_poly.pdbx_strand_id
1 'polypeptide(L)'
;ISINVGGFKKKMRSNTLLRFPETRLGKLLSCHSKESILELCDDYDDTKNEFYFDRNPELFPYVLHFYNTGKLHVMGELCVFSFSQEIEYWGINEFFIDSCCSYSYHGRKMEPDQEKWEEQSDQESTTSSFDEILAFYNDASKFDKQPFGNIRRQLWLALDNPGYSVLSRIFSVLSIVVVLGSIVTMCLNSLPDFQIVDSNGNPEEDPRFEIVEHFGIAWFTFELVARFAVAPDFLKFFKHALNLIDLMSILPFYITLIVNLVVESSPTLANLGRVAQVLRLMRIFRILKLARHSTGLRSLGATLKYSYREVGLLLLYLSVGISIFSVVAYTIEKEENEGLATIPACWWWATVSMTTVGYGDVVPGSTAGKLTASACILAGILVVVLPITLIFNKFSHFYRRQKQLESAMRSCDFGDGMKEVPSVNLRDYYAYKVKSLMASLTNM
;
A
#
# COMPACT_ATOMS: atom_id res chain seq x y z
N ILE A 1 -49.59 16.17 20.10
CA ILE A 1 -49.59 14.73 19.79
C ILE A 1 -48.41 14.04 20.49
N SER A 2 -48.55 12.76 20.82
CA SER A 2 -47.44 11.95 21.36
C SER A 2 -46.82 11.15 20.22
N ILE A 3 -45.50 11.21 20.05
CA ILE A 3 -44.78 10.54 18.97
C ILE A 3 -43.80 9.56 19.58
N ASN A 4 -43.70 8.36 19.01
CA ASN A 4 -42.77 7.31 19.38
C ASN A 4 -41.98 6.86 18.13
N VAL A 5 -40.69 7.18 18.06
CA VAL A 5 -39.82 6.83 16.94
C VAL A 5 -38.81 5.79 17.40
N GLY A 6 -38.96 4.53 17.00
CA GLY A 6 -38.02 3.46 17.38
C GLY A 6 -37.81 3.31 18.89
N GLY A 7 -38.81 3.69 19.71
CA GLY A 7 -38.72 3.72 21.18
C GLY A 7 -38.44 5.10 21.79
N PHE A 8 -38.03 6.09 20.98
CA PHE A 8 -37.85 7.47 21.43
C PHE A 8 -39.19 8.20 21.50
N LYS A 9 -39.67 8.44 22.72
CA LYS A 9 -40.98 9.08 22.97
C LYS A 9 -40.88 10.58 23.21
N LYS A 10 -41.66 11.37 22.46
CA LYS A 10 -41.74 12.83 22.64
C LYS A 10 -43.16 13.35 22.47
N LYS A 11 -43.58 14.25 23.37
CA LYS A 11 -44.81 15.04 23.21
C LYS A 11 -44.52 16.33 22.47
N MET A 12 -45.26 16.59 21.40
CA MET A 12 -45.13 17.79 20.58
C MET A 12 -46.42 18.62 20.59
N ARG A 13 -46.26 19.95 20.63
CA ARG A 13 -47.38 20.89 20.56
C ARG A 13 -47.86 21.02 19.12
N SER A 14 -49.17 21.04 18.91
CA SER A 14 -49.74 21.17 17.56
C SER A 14 -49.27 22.44 16.85
N ASN A 15 -49.16 23.57 17.57
CA ASN A 15 -48.65 24.83 17.01
C ASN A 15 -47.23 24.71 16.43
N THR A 16 -46.38 23.85 17.00
CA THR A 16 -45.01 23.67 16.50
C THR A 16 -44.98 22.92 15.17
N LEU A 17 -45.86 21.92 15.02
CA LEU A 17 -45.97 21.12 13.80
C LEU A 17 -46.68 21.90 12.67
N LEU A 18 -47.68 22.72 13.01
CA LEU A 18 -48.40 23.58 12.06
C LEU A 18 -47.51 24.64 11.39
N ARG A 19 -46.31 24.91 11.90
CA ARG A 19 -45.31 25.77 11.23
C ARG A 19 -44.85 25.17 9.91
N PHE A 20 -44.92 23.86 9.76
CA PHE A 20 -44.45 23.11 8.59
C PHE A 20 -45.50 22.07 8.17
N PRO A 21 -46.67 22.49 7.67
CA PRO A 21 -47.81 21.59 7.43
C PRO A 21 -47.51 20.52 6.36
N GLU A 22 -46.59 20.79 5.43
CA GLU A 22 -46.23 19.88 4.33
C GLU A 22 -45.41 18.66 4.77
N THR A 23 -44.80 18.73 5.96
CA THR A 23 -44.00 17.66 6.53
C THR A 23 -44.87 16.52 7.05
N ARG A 24 -44.32 15.31 7.18
CA ARG A 24 -45.06 14.11 7.62
C ARG A 24 -45.78 14.32 8.95
N LEU A 25 -45.10 14.91 9.95
CA LEU A 25 -45.73 15.19 11.25
C LEU A 25 -46.72 16.36 11.20
N GLY A 26 -46.56 17.29 10.26
CA GLY A 26 -47.54 18.36 10.00
C GLY A 26 -48.84 17.78 9.46
N LYS A 27 -48.75 16.89 8.46
CA LYS A 27 -49.89 16.22 7.83
C LYS A 27 -50.73 15.38 8.80
N LEU A 28 -50.10 14.80 9.83
CA LEU A 28 -50.83 14.06 10.87
C LEU A 28 -51.91 14.90 11.57
N LEU A 29 -51.75 16.23 11.66
CA LEU A 29 -52.74 17.10 12.30
C LEU A 29 -54.00 17.33 11.45
N SER A 30 -53.91 17.09 10.14
CA SER A 30 -55.04 17.19 9.21
C SER A 30 -55.74 15.85 8.96
N CYS A 31 -55.26 14.76 9.56
CA CYS A 31 -55.88 13.45 9.42
C CYS A 31 -57.12 13.33 10.31
N HIS A 32 -58.23 12.88 9.73
CA HIS A 32 -59.52 12.75 10.42
C HIS A 32 -60.00 11.30 10.54
N SER A 33 -59.39 10.37 9.81
CA SER A 33 -59.72 8.94 9.87
C SER A 33 -58.49 8.10 10.26
N LYS A 34 -58.71 6.92 10.84
CA LYS A 34 -57.63 6.03 11.25
C LYS A 34 -56.83 5.53 10.05
N GLU A 35 -57.49 5.32 8.91
CA GLU A 35 -56.85 4.94 7.64
C GLU A 35 -55.87 6.03 7.19
N SER A 36 -56.29 7.30 7.22
CA SER A 36 -55.43 8.45 6.85
C SER A 36 -54.23 8.64 7.80
N ILE A 37 -54.32 8.17 9.04
CA ILE A 37 -53.22 8.20 10.01
C ILE A 37 -52.20 7.10 9.67
N LEU A 38 -52.67 5.89 9.36
CA LEU A 38 -51.83 4.74 9.05
C LEU A 38 -51.12 4.84 7.68
N GLU A 39 -51.54 5.75 6.81
CA GLU A 39 -50.76 6.11 5.61
C GLU A 39 -49.47 6.88 5.96
N LEU A 40 -49.45 7.55 7.11
CA LEU A 40 -48.36 8.44 7.51
C LEU A 40 -47.48 7.87 8.63
N CYS A 41 -47.97 6.94 9.43
CA CYS A 41 -47.24 6.29 10.53
C CYS A 41 -47.48 4.78 10.55
N ASP A 42 -46.58 4.02 11.18
CA ASP A 42 -46.57 2.55 11.12
C ASP A 42 -47.60 1.93 12.08
N ASP A 43 -47.88 2.59 13.21
CA ASP A 43 -48.93 2.19 14.15
C ASP A 43 -49.49 3.39 14.93
N TYR A 44 -50.73 3.28 15.42
CA TYR A 44 -51.41 4.35 16.16
C TYR A 44 -52.23 3.79 17.34
N ASP A 45 -51.88 4.22 18.55
CA ASP A 45 -52.57 3.87 19.80
C ASP A 45 -53.64 4.93 20.13
N ASP A 46 -54.92 4.58 19.88
CA ASP A 46 -56.09 5.39 20.18
C ASP A 46 -56.22 5.76 21.67
N THR A 47 -55.77 4.87 22.57
CA THR A 47 -55.90 5.07 24.03
C THR A 47 -54.89 6.06 24.57
N LYS A 48 -53.68 6.08 24.00
CA LYS A 48 -52.58 6.97 24.41
C LYS A 48 -52.42 8.20 23.51
N ASN A 49 -53.15 8.24 22.39
CA ASN A 49 -52.97 9.21 21.31
C ASN A 49 -51.48 9.31 20.92
N GLU A 50 -50.87 8.14 20.69
CA GLU A 50 -49.45 7.94 20.39
C GLU A 50 -49.29 7.41 18.96
N PHE A 51 -48.51 8.14 18.15
CA PHE A 51 -48.15 7.78 16.78
C PHE A 51 -46.78 7.09 16.78
N TYR A 52 -46.70 5.90 16.22
CA TYR A 52 -45.49 5.09 16.17
C TYR A 52 -44.84 5.09 14.79
N PHE A 53 -43.51 5.18 14.78
CA PHE A 53 -42.67 5.16 13.58
C PHE A 53 -41.51 4.19 13.78
N ASP A 54 -41.36 3.21 12.88
CA ASP A 54 -40.27 2.25 12.87
C ASP A 54 -39.04 2.85 12.15
N ARG A 55 -38.43 3.86 12.81
CA ARG A 55 -37.27 4.62 12.30
C ARG A 55 -36.18 4.73 13.35
N ASN A 56 -34.99 5.16 12.93
CA ASN A 56 -33.83 5.29 13.82
C ASN A 56 -34.07 6.37 14.90
N PRO A 57 -34.12 6.02 16.20
CA PRO A 57 -34.33 6.98 17.28
C PRO A 57 -33.20 8.01 17.42
N GLU A 58 -31.98 7.71 16.96
CA GLU A 58 -30.81 8.61 17.06
C GLU A 58 -30.87 9.78 16.09
N LEU A 59 -31.60 9.63 14.98
CA LEU A 59 -31.73 10.68 13.96
C LEU A 59 -32.91 11.62 14.22
N PHE A 60 -33.92 11.15 14.96
CA PHE A 60 -35.11 11.94 15.25
C PHE A 60 -34.86 13.25 16.02
N PRO A 61 -33.86 13.37 16.92
CA PRO A 61 -33.51 14.65 17.54
C PRO A 61 -33.23 15.79 16.54
N TYR A 62 -32.66 15.50 15.37
CA TYR A 62 -32.41 16.49 14.31
C TYR A 62 -33.72 17.01 13.70
N VAL A 63 -34.65 16.10 13.44
CA VAL A 63 -36.01 16.38 12.97
C VAL A 63 -36.76 17.23 14.00
N LEU A 64 -36.67 16.85 15.28
CA LEU A 64 -37.27 17.58 16.38
C LEU A 64 -36.68 19.00 16.51
N HIS A 65 -35.37 19.14 16.37
CA HIS A 65 -34.70 20.43 16.39
C HIS A 65 -35.17 21.34 15.26
N PHE A 66 -35.38 20.78 14.06
CA PHE A 66 -35.95 21.51 12.93
C PHE A 66 -37.34 22.08 13.24
N TYR A 67 -38.25 21.31 13.83
CA TYR A 67 -39.58 21.84 14.21
C TYR A 67 -39.50 22.98 15.25
N ASN A 68 -38.51 22.94 16.14
CA ASN A 68 -38.32 23.98 17.16
C ASN A 68 -37.70 25.26 16.57
N THR A 69 -36.64 25.13 15.77
CA THR A 69 -35.82 26.27 15.33
C THR A 69 -36.14 26.74 13.92
N GLY A 70 -36.71 25.88 13.08
CA GLY A 70 -36.90 26.09 11.65
C GLY A 70 -35.63 25.91 10.82
N LYS A 71 -34.54 25.44 11.44
CA LYS A 71 -33.26 25.20 10.78
C LYS A 71 -32.77 23.78 11.06
N LEU A 72 -32.18 23.17 10.04
CA LEU A 72 -31.59 21.84 10.11
C LEU A 72 -30.06 21.97 10.22
N HIS A 73 -29.50 21.37 11.27
CA HIS A 73 -28.05 21.26 11.47
C HIS A 73 -27.65 19.80 11.42
N VAL A 74 -26.49 19.50 10.83
CA VAL A 74 -26.01 18.13 10.61
C VAL A 74 -24.61 18.00 11.21
N MET A 75 -24.40 16.99 12.03
CA MET A 75 -23.08 16.69 12.61
C MET A 75 -22.15 16.06 11.56
N GLY A 76 -20.85 16.29 11.73
CA GLY A 76 -19.82 15.80 10.79
C GLY A 76 -19.70 14.27 10.74
N GLU A 77 -19.96 13.58 11.83
CA GLU A 77 -19.77 12.11 11.95
C GLU A 77 -20.94 11.31 11.37
N LEU A 78 -22.03 11.99 10.98
CA LEU A 78 -23.23 11.32 10.50
C LEU A 78 -23.10 10.94 9.02
N CYS A 79 -23.52 9.72 8.68
CA CYS A 79 -23.63 9.28 7.29
C CYS A 79 -24.63 10.15 6.51
N VAL A 80 -24.14 10.85 5.49
CA VAL A 80 -24.93 11.83 4.71
C VAL A 80 -26.08 11.18 3.95
N PHE A 81 -25.87 9.97 3.40
CA PHE A 81 -26.93 9.24 2.70
C PHE A 81 -28.05 8.79 3.64
N SER A 82 -27.70 8.20 4.79
CA SER A 82 -28.69 7.76 5.78
C SER A 82 -29.49 8.95 6.31
N PHE A 83 -28.84 10.09 6.54
CA PHE A 83 -29.52 11.30 6.98
C PHE A 83 -30.43 11.90 5.91
N SER A 84 -29.98 11.91 4.65
CA SER A 84 -30.76 12.40 3.51
C SER A 84 -32.07 11.61 3.34
N GLN A 85 -32.00 10.28 3.44
CA GLN A 85 -33.18 9.41 3.42
C GLN A 85 -34.10 9.64 4.63
N GLU A 86 -33.54 9.95 5.79
CA GLU A 86 -34.32 10.24 6.99
C GLU A 86 -35.11 11.54 6.83
N ILE A 87 -34.47 12.64 6.43
CA ILE A 87 -35.16 13.93 6.26
C ILE A 87 -36.17 13.89 5.11
N GLU A 88 -35.89 13.13 4.05
CA GLU A 88 -36.84 12.85 2.97
C GLU A 88 -38.07 12.10 3.49
N TYR A 89 -37.88 11.06 4.32
CA TYR A 89 -38.99 10.34 4.94
C TYR A 89 -39.89 11.27 5.76
N TRP A 90 -39.31 12.18 6.55
CA TRP A 90 -40.07 13.16 7.33
C TRP A 90 -40.67 14.30 6.48
N GLY A 91 -40.37 14.36 5.18
CA GLY A 91 -40.85 15.40 4.27
C GLY A 91 -40.20 16.76 4.51
N ILE A 92 -38.97 16.78 5.04
CA ILE A 92 -38.19 18.00 5.28
C ILE A 92 -37.25 18.22 4.11
N ASN A 93 -37.35 19.39 3.49
CA ASN A 93 -36.50 19.74 2.35
C ASN A 93 -35.07 20.07 2.79
N GLU A 94 -34.08 19.63 2.02
CA GLU A 94 -32.66 19.92 2.25
C GLU A 94 -32.32 21.42 2.21
N PHE A 95 -33.16 22.26 1.59
CA PHE A 95 -33.01 23.71 1.62
C PHE A 95 -33.10 24.31 3.05
N PHE A 96 -33.61 23.55 4.03
CA PHE A 96 -33.63 23.99 5.43
C PHE A 96 -32.30 23.77 6.16
N ILE A 97 -31.28 23.19 5.52
CA ILE A 97 -29.95 23.05 6.10
C ILE A 97 -29.30 24.42 6.20
N ASP A 98 -28.91 24.80 7.43
CA ASP A 98 -28.28 26.11 7.66
C ASP A 98 -26.89 26.17 7.02
N SER A 99 -26.49 27.38 6.64
CA SER A 99 -25.20 27.77 6.04
C SER A 99 -23.97 27.12 6.71
N CYS A 100 -23.96 27.01 8.05
CA CYS A 100 -22.84 26.38 8.78
C CYS A 100 -22.66 24.88 8.48
N CYS A 101 -23.71 24.17 8.06
CA CYS A 101 -23.67 22.75 7.74
C CYS A 101 -23.80 22.50 6.23
N SER A 102 -24.38 23.45 5.48
CA SER A 102 -24.74 23.30 4.08
C SER A 102 -23.55 22.94 3.18
N TYR A 103 -22.42 23.65 3.31
CA TYR A 103 -21.23 23.38 2.51
C TYR A 103 -20.67 21.96 2.75
N SER A 104 -20.50 21.57 4.03
CA SER A 104 -19.99 20.24 4.39
C SER A 104 -20.97 19.11 4.02
N TYR A 105 -22.28 19.34 4.12
CA TYR A 105 -23.30 18.36 3.76
C TYR A 105 -23.37 18.15 2.25
N HIS A 106 -23.45 19.23 1.46
CA HIS A 106 -23.50 19.13 0.00
C HIS A 106 -22.18 18.66 -0.60
N GLY A 107 -21.03 19.05 -0.03
CA GLY A 107 -19.72 18.50 -0.43
C GLY A 107 -19.69 16.98 -0.26
N ARG A 108 -20.05 16.46 0.92
CA ARG A 108 -20.12 15.01 1.17
C ARG A 108 -21.21 14.29 0.36
N LYS A 109 -22.25 14.99 -0.10
CA LYS A 109 -23.34 14.41 -0.94
C LYS A 109 -23.00 14.41 -2.44
N MET A 110 -22.34 15.45 -2.94
CA MET A 110 -22.01 15.63 -4.36
C MET A 110 -20.64 15.10 -4.74
N GLU A 111 -19.68 15.07 -3.79
CA GLU A 111 -18.34 14.55 -3.98
C GLU A 111 -18.12 13.30 -3.10
N PRO A 112 -18.72 12.14 -3.44
CA PRO A 112 -18.19 10.87 -2.96
C PRO A 112 -16.72 10.66 -3.42
N ASP A 113 -16.22 11.50 -4.34
CA ASP A 113 -14.94 11.35 -5.02
C ASP A 113 -13.71 11.70 -4.18
N GLN A 114 -13.80 12.51 -3.12
CA GLN A 114 -12.62 12.80 -2.28
C GLN A 114 -12.36 11.70 -1.25
N GLU A 115 -13.42 11.04 -0.77
CA GLU A 115 -13.32 9.72 -0.13
C GLU A 115 -12.93 8.65 -1.16
N LYS A 116 -13.27 8.75 -2.46
CA LYS A 116 -12.74 7.81 -3.48
C LYS A 116 -11.22 7.83 -3.63
N TRP A 117 -10.45 8.87 -3.30
CA TRP A 117 -8.97 8.73 -3.44
C TRP A 117 -8.39 7.82 -2.34
N GLU A 118 -8.92 7.92 -1.12
CA GLU A 118 -8.54 7.06 0.00
C GLU A 118 -9.25 5.69 -0.10
N GLU A 119 -10.55 5.66 -0.41
CA GLU A 119 -11.36 4.46 -0.61
C GLU A 119 -11.08 3.72 -1.93
N GLN A 120 -10.62 4.33 -3.02
CA GLN A 120 -10.17 3.58 -4.22
C GLN A 120 -8.80 2.99 -3.97
N SER A 121 -7.94 3.64 -3.17
CA SER A 121 -6.72 3.00 -2.67
C SER A 121 -7.03 1.86 -1.70
N ASP A 122 -8.12 1.95 -0.92
CA ASP A 122 -8.57 0.92 0.02
C ASP A 122 -9.47 -0.16 -0.63
N GLN A 123 -10.26 0.15 -1.66
CA GLN A 123 -11.09 -0.79 -2.42
C GLN A 123 -10.27 -1.53 -3.46
N GLU A 124 -9.39 -0.86 -4.22
CA GLU A 124 -8.45 -1.53 -5.12
C GLU A 124 -7.46 -2.38 -4.32
N SER A 125 -7.19 -2.03 -3.06
CA SER A 125 -6.35 -2.83 -2.17
C SER A 125 -7.06 -3.95 -1.41
N THR A 126 -8.33 -3.79 -1.03
CA THR A 126 -9.12 -4.87 -0.41
C THR A 126 -9.63 -5.87 -1.44
N THR A 127 -10.01 -5.42 -2.65
CA THR A 127 -10.26 -6.30 -3.79
C THR A 127 -8.99 -7.03 -4.18
N SER A 128 -7.84 -6.35 -4.27
CA SER A 128 -6.56 -7.00 -4.53
C SER A 128 -6.13 -7.97 -3.42
N SER A 129 -6.40 -7.70 -2.14
CA SER A 129 -6.01 -8.62 -1.05
C SER A 129 -6.91 -9.84 -1.03
N PHE A 130 -8.21 -9.65 -1.27
CA PHE A 130 -9.16 -10.73 -1.42
C PHE A 130 -8.86 -11.56 -2.67
N ASP A 131 -8.54 -10.92 -3.80
CA ASP A 131 -8.12 -11.59 -5.04
C ASP A 131 -6.81 -12.35 -4.86
N GLU A 132 -5.85 -11.83 -4.10
CA GLU A 132 -4.61 -12.54 -3.74
C GLU A 132 -4.90 -13.78 -2.89
N ILE A 133 -5.79 -13.67 -1.89
CA ILE A 133 -6.23 -14.79 -1.07
C ILE A 133 -7.00 -15.82 -1.93
N LEU A 134 -7.91 -15.37 -2.77
CA LEU A 134 -8.73 -16.21 -3.64
C LEU A 134 -7.87 -16.89 -4.72
N ALA A 135 -6.91 -16.17 -5.31
CA ALA A 135 -5.93 -16.73 -6.22
C ALA A 135 -5.08 -17.80 -5.53
N PHE A 136 -4.66 -17.56 -4.28
CA PHE A 136 -3.96 -18.53 -3.47
C PHE A 136 -4.82 -19.78 -3.19
N TYR A 137 -6.10 -19.63 -2.86
CA TYR A 137 -7.04 -20.76 -2.69
C TYR A 137 -7.30 -21.52 -3.99
N ASN A 138 -7.46 -20.81 -5.11
CA ASN A 138 -7.61 -21.41 -6.43
C ASN A 138 -6.36 -22.18 -6.85
N ASP A 139 -5.18 -21.68 -6.51
CA ASP A 139 -3.92 -22.37 -6.77
C ASP A 139 -3.74 -23.57 -5.83
N ALA A 140 -4.20 -23.50 -4.58
CA ALA A 140 -4.20 -24.61 -3.63
C ALA A 140 -5.17 -25.74 -4.03
N SER A 141 -6.36 -25.42 -4.53
CA SER A 141 -7.37 -26.41 -4.94
C SER A 141 -7.00 -27.18 -6.21
N LYS A 142 -6.08 -26.66 -7.04
CA LYS A 142 -5.54 -27.40 -8.19
C LYS A 142 -4.80 -28.66 -7.78
N PHE A 143 -4.21 -28.69 -6.58
CA PHE A 143 -3.52 -29.87 -6.08
C PHE A 143 -4.47 -31.01 -5.72
N ASP A 144 -5.72 -30.72 -5.35
CA ASP A 144 -6.70 -31.74 -4.94
C ASP A 144 -7.05 -32.71 -6.09
N LYS A 145 -6.81 -32.30 -7.34
CA LYS A 145 -7.04 -33.11 -8.55
C LYS A 145 -5.81 -33.90 -9.02
N GLN A 146 -4.66 -33.78 -8.34
CA GLN A 146 -3.39 -34.37 -8.76
C GLN A 146 -2.98 -35.58 -7.90
N PRO A 147 -2.25 -36.57 -8.45
CA PRO A 147 -1.66 -37.64 -7.65
C PRO A 147 -0.67 -37.07 -6.63
N PHE A 148 -0.72 -37.56 -5.39
CA PHE A 148 0.04 -37.02 -4.25
C PHE A 148 -0.22 -35.52 -3.95
N GLY A 149 -1.39 -35.00 -4.35
CA GLY A 149 -1.78 -33.61 -4.21
C GLY A 149 -1.57 -33.02 -2.82
N ASN A 150 -1.94 -33.76 -1.77
CA ASN A 150 -1.76 -33.31 -0.38
C ASN A 150 -0.30 -33.07 0.00
N ILE A 151 0.62 -33.96 -0.39
CA ILE A 151 2.05 -33.84 -0.09
C ILE A 151 2.66 -32.69 -0.89
N ARG A 152 2.31 -32.60 -2.18
CA ARG A 152 2.77 -31.51 -3.06
C ARG A 152 2.27 -30.15 -2.56
N ARG A 153 1.01 -30.06 -2.13
CA ARG A 153 0.42 -28.86 -1.52
C ARG A 153 1.13 -28.47 -0.24
N GLN A 154 1.40 -29.42 0.67
CA GLN A 154 2.15 -29.16 1.90
C GLN A 154 3.57 -28.65 1.62
N LEU A 155 4.28 -29.26 0.67
CA LEU A 155 5.60 -28.80 0.24
C LEU A 155 5.55 -27.40 -0.39
N TRP A 156 4.53 -27.12 -1.20
CA TRP A 156 4.34 -25.82 -1.85
C TRP A 156 4.16 -24.73 -0.78
N LEU A 157 3.22 -24.96 0.14
CA LEU A 157 2.96 -24.08 1.28
C LEU A 157 4.22 -23.91 2.13
N ALA A 158 4.96 -24.99 2.35
CA ALA A 158 6.16 -24.93 3.17
C ALA A 158 7.31 -24.12 2.55
N LEU A 159 7.44 -24.12 1.22
CA LEU A 159 8.49 -23.42 0.47
C LEU A 159 8.15 -21.96 0.15
N ASP A 160 6.86 -21.63 0.02
CA ASP A 160 6.40 -20.30 -0.37
C ASP A 160 6.02 -19.43 0.85
N ASN A 161 5.52 -20.04 1.94
CA ASN A 161 5.15 -19.36 3.17
C ASN A 161 6.11 -19.69 4.33
N PRO A 162 7.01 -18.75 4.72
CA PRO A 162 7.93 -18.91 5.84
C PRO A 162 7.25 -19.24 7.17
N GLY A 163 6.01 -18.76 7.35
CA GLY A 163 5.24 -18.92 8.58
C GLY A 163 4.42 -20.21 8.70
N TYR A 164 4.36 -21.05 7.65
CA TYR A 164 3.45 -22.20 7.57
C TYR A 164 3.76 -23.29 8.61
N SER A 165 5.03 -23.70 8.72
CA SER A 165 5.45 -24.74 9.64
C SER A 165 6.79 -24.40 10.31
N VAL A 166 7.15 -25.12 11.38
CA VAL A 166 8.48 -24.98 12.00
C VAL A 166 9.58 -25.29 10.99
N LEU A 167 9.38 -26.29 10.13
CA LEU A 167 10.31 -26.62 9.04
C LEU A 167 10.46 -25.49 8.03
N SER A 168 9.36 -24.84 7.65
CA SER A 168 9.35 -23.66 6.77
C SER A 168 10.12 -22.49 7.36
N ARG A 169 10.02 -22.29 8.67
CA ARG A 169 10.78 -21.26 9.39
C ARG A 169 12.27 -21.57 9.38
N ILE A 170 12.66 -22.81 9.69
CA ILE A 170 14.06 -23.25 9.65
C ILE A 170 14.63 -23.07 8.23
N PHE A 171 13.90 -23.53 7.22
CA PHE A 171 14.28 -23.37 5.82
C PHE A 171 14.46 -21.89 5.45
N SER A 172 13.51 -21.03 5.83
CA SER A 172 13.59 -19.59 5.56
C SER A 172 14.77 -18.91 6.27
N VAL A 173 15.05 -19.27 7.52
CA VAL A 173 16.22 -18.77 8.25
C VAL A 173 17.51 -19.20 7.55
N LEU A 174 17.60 -20.46 7.12
CA LEU A 174 18.74 -20.97 6.37
C LEU A 174 18.91 -20.21 5.03
N SER A 175 17.85 -19.99 4.27
CA SER A 175 17.86 -19.17 3.06
C SER A 175 18.41 -17.77 3.30
N ILE A 176 17.96 -17.10 4.37
CA ILE A 176 18.44 -15.76 4.75
C ILE A 176 19.94 -15.80 5.08
N VAL A 177 20.39 -16.79 5.85
CA VAL A 177 21.82 -16.94 6.20
C VAL A 177 22.68 -17.14 4.96
N VAL A 178 22.24 -17.97 4.01
CA VAL A 178 22.96 -18.18 2.74
C VAL A 178 23.02 -16.88 1.92
N VAL A 179 21.92 -16.13 1.84
CA VAL A 179 21.90 -14.82 1.15
C VAL A 179 22.86 -13.84 1.82
N LEU A 180 22.80 -13.71 3.15
CA LEU A 180 23.70 -12.81 3.89
C LEU A 180 25.17 -13.22 3.75
N GLY A 181 25.48 -14.51 3.87
CA GLY A 181 26.84 -15.03 3.67
C GLY A 181 27.37 -14.77 2.25
N SER A 182 26.50 -14.91 1.25
CA SER A 182 26.82 -14.57 -0.14
C SER A 182 27.08 -13.06 -0.31
N ILE A 183 26.29 -12.18 0.33
CA ILE A 183 26.53 -10.73 0.32
C ILE A 183 27.87 -10.39 0.99
N VAL A 184 28.15 -10.95 2.17
CA VAL A 184 29.42 -10.74 2.87
C VAL A 184 30.60 -11.17 2.00
N THR A 185 30.51 -12.34 1.35
CA THR A 185 31.54 -12.84 0.43
C THR A 185 31.75 -11.89 -0.76
N MET A 186 30.66 -11.32 -1.31
CA MET A 186 30.74 -10.30 -2.36
C MET A 186 31.54 -9.08 -1.92
N CYS A 187 31.26 -8.59 -0.71
CA CYS A 187 31.95 -7.44 -0.14
C CYS A 187 33.43 -7.75 0.13
N LEU A 188 33.74 -8.94 0.66
CA LEU A 188 35.12 -9.37 0.91
C LEU A 188 35.92 -9.50 -0.40
N ASN A 189 35.32 -10.06 -1.46
CA ASN A 189 35.96 -10.15 -2.78
C ASN A 189 36.26 -8.77 -3.42
N SER A 190 35.57 -7.71 -2.99
CA SER A 190 35.82 -6.35 -3.48
C SER A 190 36.99 -5.65 -2.78
N LEU A 191 37.47 -6.19 -1.65
CA LEU A 191 38.56 -5.60 -0.88
C LEU A 191 39.92 -6.02 -1.46
N PRO A 192 40.87 -5.08 -1.61
CA PRO A 192 42.19 -5.37 -2.17
C PRO A 192 42.99 -6.35 -1.31
N ASP A 193 42.79 -6.35 0.02
CA ASP A 193 43.49 -7.24 0.96
C ASP A 193 43.19 -8.73 0.74
N PHE A 194 42.08 -9.03 0.05
CA PHE A 194 41.58 -10.37 -0.22
C PHE A 194 41.68 -10.78 -1.70
N GLN A 195 42.20 -9.90 -2.57
CA GLN A 195 42.46 -10.21 -3.96
C GLN A 195 43.80 -10.92 -4.09
N ILE A 196 43.78 -12.13 -4.65
CA ILE A 196 45.00 -12.84 -4.99
C ILE A 196 45.42 -12.38 -6.39
N VAL A 197 46.73 -12.31 -6.63
CA VAL A 197 47.26 -11.94 -7.94
C VAL A 197 47.85 -13.19 -8.58
N ASP A 198 47.40 -13.53 -9.79
CA ASP A 198 47.96 -14.65 -10.57
C ASP A 198 49.41 -14.34 -10.96
N SER A 199 50.14 -15.38 -11.38
CA SER A 199 51.51 -15.36 -11.92
C SER A 199 51.74 -14.28 -12.99
N ASN A 200 50.67 -13.84 -13.66
CA ASN A 200 50.69 -12.82 -14.71
C ASN A 200 50.37 -11.39 -14.21
N GLY A 201 50.18 -11.18 -12.90
CA GLY A 201 49.86 -9.87 -12.33
C GLY A 201 48.37 -9.50 -12.39
N ASN A 202 47.49 -10.42 -12.79
CA ASN A 202 46.05 -10.17 -12.89
C ASN A 202 45.34 -10.52 -11.57
N PRO A 203 44.33 -9.73 -11.15
CA PRO A 203 43.53 -10.06 -9.97
C PRO A 203 42.69 -11.33 -10.22
N GLU A 204 42.84 -12.29 -9.32
CA GLU A 204 42.15 -13.58 -9.28
C GLU A 204 41.30 -13.68 -7.99
N GLU A 205 40.16 -14.37 -8.07
CA GLU A 205 39.27 -14.58 -6.92
C GLU A 205 39.88 -15.63 -5.98
N ASP A 206 39.85 -15.41 -4.66
CA ASP A 206 40.35 -16.40 -3.70
C ASP A 206 39.50 -17.68 -3.78
N PRO A 207 40.12 -18.87 -3.97
CA PRO A 207 39.42 -20.15 -4.03
C PRO A 207 38.46 -20.40 -2.86
N ARG A 208 38.74 -19.85 -1.67
CA ARG A 208 37.88 -19.98 -0.49
C ARG A 208 36.54 -19.27 -0.69
N PHE A 209 36.56 -18.07 -1.26
CA PHE A 209 35.35 -17.31 -1.53
C PHE A 209 34.59 -17.90 -2.72
N GLU A 210 35.29 -18.46 -3.70
CA GLU A 210 34.66 -19.23 -4.76
C GLU A 210 33.87 -20.42 -4.21
N ILE A 211 34.41 -21.19 -3.26
CA ILE A 211 33.67 -22.33 -2.66
C ILE A 211 32.36 -21.87 -2.03
N VAL A 212 32.38 -20.76 -1.28
CA VAL A 212 31.17 -20.20 -0.64
C VAL A 212 30.17 -19.70 -1.69
N GLU A 213 30.65 -19.06 -2.74
CA GLU A 213 29.85 -18.58 -3.87
C GLU A 213 29.16 -19.75 -4.59
N HIS A 214 29.90 -20.81 -4.93
CA HIS A 214 29.36 -22.02 -5.56
C HIS A 214 28.32 -22.71 -4.66
N PHE A 215 28.58 -22.80 -3.36
CA PHE A 215 27.61 -23.33 -2.39
C PHE A 215 26.34 -22.48 -2.37
N GLY A 216 26.46 -21.15 -2.34
CA GLY A 216 25.33 -20.24 -2.36
C GLY A 216 24.49 -20.36 -3.63
N ILE A 217 25.13 -20.45 -4.78
CA ILE A 217 24.45 -20.62 -6.08
C ILE A 217 23.79 -21.99 -6.18
N ALA A 218 24.45 -23.05 -5.71
CA ALA A 218 23.85 -24.39 -5.64
C ALA A 218 22.59 -24.38 -4.77
N TRP A 219 22.64 -23.72 -3.60
CA TRP A 219 21.48 -23.55 -2.72
C TRP A 219 20.36 -22.74 -3.39
N PHE A 220 20.68 -21.63 -4.06
CA PHE A 220 19.68 -20.81 -4.76
C PHE A 220 19.06 -21.54 -5.94
N THR A 221 19.85 -22.31 -6.67
CA THR A 221 19.37 -23.17 -7.77
C THR A 221 18.44 -24.24 -7.22
N PHE A 222 18.84 -24.93 -6.15
CA PHE A 222 18.01 -25.92 -5.47
C PHE A 222 16.66 -25.32 -5.05
N GLU A 223 16.68 -24.15 -4.44
CA GLU A 223 15.47 -23.42 -4.05
C GLU A 223 14.54 -23.09 -5.22
N LEU A 224 15.10 -22.59 -6.32
CA LEU A 224 14.33 -22.25 -7.52
C LEU A 224 13.72 -23.52 -8.14
N VAL A 225 14.51 -24.59 -8.27
CA VAL A 225 14.07 -25.88 -8.82
C VAL A 225 13.02 -26.53 -7.94
N ALA A 226 13.21 -26.55 -6.61
CA ALA A 226 12.25 -27.10 -5.67
C ALA A 226 10.90 -26.36 -5.74
N ARG A 227 10.93 -25.02 -5.81
CA ARG A 227 9.72 -24.21 -6.00
C ARG A 227 9.06 -24.45 -7.35
N PHE A 228 9.84 -24.53 -8.42
CA PHE A 228 9.33 -24.81 -9.76
C PHE A 228 8.68 -26.21 -9.86
N ALA A 229 9.31 -27.24 -9.30
CA ALA A 229 8.81 -28.61 -9.31
C ALA A 229 7.47 -28.75 -8.56
N VAL A 230 7.30 -27.97 -7.50
CA VAL A 230 6.13 -28.04 -6.62
C VAL A 230 5.03 -27.06 -7.04
N ALA A 231 5.33 -26.07 -7.90
CA ALA A 231 4.38 -25.05 -8.37
C ALA A 231 3.13 -25.65 -9.05
N PRO A 232 1.95 -25.05 -8.90
CA PRO A 232 0.71 -25.53 -9.51
C PRO A 232 0.68 -25.33 -11.03
N ASP A 233 1.25 -24.23 -11.53
CA ASP A 233 1.28 -23.85 -12.95
C ASP A 233 2.68 -23.35 -13.38
N PHE A 234 3.32 -24.06 -14.31
CA PHE A 234 4.69 -23.76 -14.77
C PHE A 234 4.81 -22.41 -15.50
N LEU A 235 3.83 -22.04 -16.33
CA LEU A 235 3.86 -20.76 -17.08
C LEU A 235 3.51 -19.56 -16.19
N LYS A 236 2.65 -19.77 -15.19
CA LYS A 236 2.29 -18.73 -14.20
C LYS A 236 3.47 -18.46 -13.26
N PHE A 237 4.31 -19.47 -12.99
CA PHE A 237 5.48 -19.37 -12.13
C PHE A 237 6.40 -18.21 -12.52
N PHE A 238 6.74 -18.06 -13.80
CA PHE A 238 7.65 -17.01 -14.29
C PHE A 238 7.01 -15.62 -14.34
N LYS A 239 5.68 -15.51 -14.24
CA LYS A 239 4.99 -14.20 -14.14
C LYS A 239 5.03 -13.62 -12.74
N HIS A 240 5.35 -14.42 -11.72
CA HIS A 240 5.39 -13.99 -10.34
C HIS A 240 6.71 -13.28 -10.00
N ALA A 241 6.65 -12.04 -9.54
CA ALA A 241 7.83 -11.18 -9.34
C ALA A 241 8.90 -11.79 -8.42
N LEU A 242 8.50 -12.49 -7.35
CA LEU A 242 9.47 -13.14 -6.44
C LEU A 242 10.23 -14.30 -7.10
N ASN A 243 9.60 -15.02 -8.02
CA ASN A 243 10.25 -16.12 -8.74
C ASN A 243 11.19 -15.58 -9.82
N LEU A 244 10.86 -14.44 -10.42
CA LEU A 244 11.75 -13.73 -11.33
C LEU A 244 12.99 -13.23 -10.58
N ILE A 245 12.85 -12.72 -9.35
CA ILE A 245 13.99 -12.34 -8.49
C ILE A 245 14.87 -13.56 -8.19
N ASP A 246 14.29 -14.70 -7.84
CA ASP A 246 15.03 -15.94 -7.62
C ASP A 246 15.82 -16.36 -8.88
N LEU A 247 15.22 -16.26 -10.07
CA LEU A 247 15.90 -16.52 -11.35
C LEU A 247 17.04 -15.52 -11.61
N MET A 248 16.79 -14.22 -11.44
CA MET A 248 17.79 -13.17 -11.65
C MET A 248 18.97 -13.28 -10.68
N SER A 249 18.78 -13.91 -9.51
CA SER A 249 19.84 -14.09 -8.51
C SER A 249 20.91 -15.13 -8.91
N ILE A 250 20.55 -16.11 -9.75
CA ILE A 250 21.47 -17.16 -10.22
C ILE A 250 21.94 -16.94 -11.65
N LEU A 251 21.18 -16.16 -12.44
CA LEU A 251 21.42 -15.92 -13.85
C LEU A 251 22.86 -15.43 -14.16
N PRO A 252 23.45 -14.49 -13.40
CA PRO A 252 24.81 -14.02 -13.67
C PRO A 252 25.84 -15.16 -13.70
N PHE A 253 25.77 -16.10 -12.76
CA PHE A 253 26.71 -17.23 -12.71
C PHE A 253 26.59 -18.13 -13.94
N TYR A 254 25.37 -18.56 -14.28
CA TYR A 254 25.16 -19.46 -15.41
C TYR A 254 25.49 -18.79 -16.75
N ILE A 255 25.20 -17.50 -16.92
CA ILE A 255 25.62 -16.77 -18.13
C ILE A 255 27.14 -16.68 -18.19
N THR A 256 27.83 -16.32 -17.10
CA THR A 256 29.30 -16.29 -17.06
C THR A 256 29.91 -17.66 -17.37
N LEU A 257 29.35 -18.75 -16.84
CA LEU A 257 29.78 -20.11 -17.13
C LEU A 257 29.65 -20.44 -18.62
N ILE A 258 28.50 -20.15 -19.23
CA ILE A 258 28.28 -20.35 -20.68
C ILE A 258 29.25 -19.52 -21.50
N VAL A 259 29.46 -18.26 -21.14
CA VAL A 259 30.39 -17.36 -21.83
C VAL A 259 31.82 -17.92 -21.79
N ASN A 260 32.29 -18.38 -20.62
CA ASN A 260 33.63 -18.95 -20.47
C ASN A 260 33.82 -20.20 -21.36
N LEU A 261 32.83 -21.10 -21.39
CA LEU A 261 32.86 -22.29 -22.25
C LEU A 261 32.91 -21.94 -23.76
N VAL A 262 32.18 -20.90 -24.17
CA VAL A 262 32.16 -20.44 -25.58
C VAL A 262 33.48 -19.74 -25.96
N VAL A 263 34.07 -18.97 -25.04
CA VAL A 263 35.36 -18.27 -25.24
C VAL A 263 36.50 -19.28 -25.36
N GLU A 264 36.53 -20.32 -24.53
CA GLU A 264 37.51 -21.42 -24.67
C GLU A 264 37.42 -22.11 -26.04
N SER A 265 36.21 -22.19 -26.59
CA SER A 265 35.96 -22.79 -27.91
C SER A 265 36.33 -21.86 -29.08
N SER A 266 36.39 -20.54 -28.86
CA SER A 266 36.63 -19.54 -29.91
C SER A 266 37.38 -18.30 -29.38
N PRO A 267 38.73 -18.25 -29.48
CA PRO A 267 39.53 -17.15 -28.93
C PRO A 267 39.34 -15.79 -29.65
N THR A 268 38.57 -15.75 -30.73
CA THR A 268 38.21 -14.51 -31.46
C THR A 268 37.18 -13.65 -30.70
N LEU A 269 36.57 -14.18 -29.63
CA LEU A 269 35.53 -13.51 -28.85
C LEU A 269 36.05 -12.85 -27.55
N ALA A 270 37.27 -12.29 -27.57
CA ALA A 270 37.86 -11.58 -26.42
C ALA A 270 36.97 -10.45 -25.83
N ASN A 271 36.08 -9.87 -26.65
CA ASN A 271 35.09 -8.89 -26.20
C ASN A 271 34.05 -9.45 -25.20
N LEU A 272 33.81 -10.76 -25.17
CA LEU A 272 32.93 -11.39 -24.18
C LEU A 272 33.53 -11.42 -22.77
N GLY A 273 34.86 -11.33 -22.63
CA GLY A 273 35.52 -11.23 -21.32
C GLY A 273 35.10 -9.95 -20.57
N ARG A 274 34.93 -8.83 -21.29
CA ARG A 274 34.38 -7.59 -20.73
C ARG A 274 32.92 -7.74 -20.30
N VAL A 275 32.13 -8.49 -21.06
CA VAL A 275 30.74 -8.81 -20.70
C VAL A 275 30.69 -9.66 -19.43
N ALA A 276 31.59 -10.65 -19.29
CA ALA A 276 31.70 -11.46 -18.08
C ALA A 276 32.04 -10.62 -16.83
N GLN A 277 32.85 -9.57 -16.96
CA GLN A 277 33.15 -8.62 -15.87
C GLN A 277 31.92 -7.82 -15.43
N VAL A 278 31.11 -7.32 -16.37
CA VAL A 278 29.85 -6.63 -16.05
C VAL A 278 28.84 -7.61 -15.43
N LEU A 279 28.77 -8.85 -15.91
CA LEU A 279 27.90 -9.88 -15.34
C LEU A 279 28.26 -10.21 -13.89
N ARG A 280 29.54 -10.13 -13.49
CA ARG A 280 29.91 -10.27 -12.06
C ARG A 280 29.24 -9.22 -11.18
N LEU A 281 29.05 -7.99 -11.66
CA LEU A 281 28.35 -6.94 -10.90
C LEU A 281 26.85 -7.25 -10.76
N MET A 282 26.24 -7.90 -11.75
CA MET A 282 24.83 -8.31 -11.71
C MET A 282 24.53 -9.29 -10.57
N ARG A 283 25.54 -9.95 -9.98
CA ARG A 283 25.39 -10.79 -8.77
C ARG A 283 24.78 -9.99 -7.59
N ILE A 284 24.90 -8.66 -7.57
CA ILE A 284 24.24 -7.79 -6.57
C ILE A 284 22.73 -7.99 -6.50
N PHE A 285 22.08 -8.43 -7.60
CA PHE A 285 20.64 -8.72 -7.60
C PHE A 285 20.24 -9.83 -6.63
N ARG A 286 21.17 -10.69 -6.16
CA ARG A 286 20.89 -11.65 -5.10
C ARG A 286 20.43 -11.00 -3.79
N ILE A 287 20.80 -9.75 -3.54
CA ILE A 287 20.30 -8.97 -2.39
C ILE A 287 18.77 -8.85 -2.44
N LEU A 288 18.19 -8.73 -3.65
CA LEU A 288 16.74 -8.64 -3.82
C LEU A 288 16.02 -9.91 -3.36
N LYS A 289 16.71 -11.05 -3.26
CA LYS A 289 16.15 -12.30 -2.71
C LYS A 289 15.67 -12.14 -1.26
N LEU A 290 16.24 -11.19 -0.51
CA LEU A 290 15.74 -10.80 0.82
C LEU A 290 14.28 -10.33 0.79
N ALA A 291 13.76 -9.89 -0.36
CA ALA A 291 12.35 -9.53 -0.51
C ALA A 291 11.42 -10.73 -0.25
N ARG A 292 11.86 -11.96 -0.54
CA ARG A 292 11.10 -13.17 -0.19
C ARG A 292 11.01 -13.37 1.33
N HIS A 293 11.84 -12.73 2.14
CA HIS A 293 11.83 -12.92 3.60
C HIS A 293 11.48 -11.65 4.38
N SER A 294 11.43 -10.50 3.72
CA SER A 294 11.10 -9.21 4.33
C SER A 294 9.75 -8.70 3.84
N THR A 295 8.76 -8.67 4.73
CA THR A 295 7.47 -8.02 4.47
C THR A 295 7.63 -6.55 4.11
N GLY A 296 8.56 -5.85 4.76
CA GLY A 296 8.89 -4.45 4.46
C GLY A 296 9.41 -4.24 3.05
N LEU A 297 10.25 -5.15 2.53
CA LEU A 297 10.79 -4.99 1.17
C LEU A 297 9.75 -5.33 0.09
N ARG A 298 8.86 -6.30 0.37
CA ARG A 298 7.69 -6.57 -0.50
C ARG A 298 6.72 -5.38 -0.51
N SER A 299 6.45 -4.79 0.66
CA SER A 299 5.55 -3.64 0.76
C SER A 299 6.16 -2.41 0.11
N LEU A 300 7.48 -2.22 0.19
CA LEU A 300 8.20 -1.18 -0.54
C LEU A 300 8.06 -1.36 -2.06
N GLY A 301 8.26 -2.59 -2.56
CA GLY A 301 8.08 -2.89 -3.99
C GLY A 301 6.64 -2.64 -4.47
N ALA A 302 5.65 -3.06 -3.68
CA ALA A 302 4.25 -2.76 -3.96
C ALA A 302 3.99 -1.24 -3.94
N THR A 303 4.51 -0.54 -2.94
CA THR A 303 4.36 0.92 -2.84
C THR A 303 4.91 1.60 -4.07
N LEU A 304 6.13 1.29 -4.51
CA LEU A 304 6.73 1.87 -5.71
C LEU A 304 5.90 1.59 -6.97
N LYS A 305 5.36 0.37 -7.10
CA LYS A 305 4.49 0.00 -8.24
C LYS A 305 3.22 0.86 -8.28
N TYR A 306 2.59 1.11 -7.13
CA TYR A 306 1.33 1.88 -7.04
C TYR A 306 1.55 3.39 -6.84
N SER A 307 2.76 3.83 -6.52
CA SER A 307 3.14 5.25 -6.39
C SER A 307 4.03 5.73 -7.55
N TYR A 308 4.15 4.98 -8.64
CA TYR A 308 5.04 5.31 -9.75
C TYR A 308 4.80 6.72 -10.33
N ARG A 309 3.55 7.20 -10.33
CA ARG A 309 3.20 8.58 -10.74
C ARG A 309 3.80 9.62 -9.80
N GLU A 310 3.67 9.41 -8.48
CA GLU A 310 4.19 10.34 -7.48
C GLU A 310 5.72 10.33 -7.43
N VAL A 311 6.32 9.14 -7.52
CA VAL A 311 7.77 8.99 -7.64
C VAL A 311 8.27 9.65 -8.91
N GLY A 312 7.55 9.48 -10.03
CA GLY A 312 7.86 10.13 -11.30
C GLY A 312 7.79 11.66 -11.22
N LEU A 313 6.76 12.20 -10.56
CA LEU A 313 6.62 13.64 -10.32
C LEU A 313 7.73 14.19 -9.41
N LEU A 314 8.09 13.48 -8.35
CA LEU A 314 9.23 13.83 -7.49
C LEU A 314 10.54 13.92 -8.29
N LEU A 315 10.83 12.89 -9.09
CA LEU A 315 12.03 12.86 -9.93
C LEU A 315 12.00 13.97 -10.99
N LEU A 316 10.84 14.28 -11.56
CA LEU A 316 10.68 15.39 -12.51
C LEU A 316 10.98 16.74 -11.85
N TYR A 317 10.38 17.04 -10.69
CA TYR A 317 10.61 18.30 -9.98
C TYR A 317 12.04 18.45 -9.50
N LEU A 318 12.67 17.37 -9.02
CA LEU A 318 14.08 17.36 -8.70
C LEU A 318 14.95 17.61 -9.93
N SER A 319 14.69 16.95 -11.05
CA SER A 319 15.45 17.14 -12.29
C SER A 319 15.36 18.59 -12.81
N VAL A 320 14.18 19.20 -12.75
CA VAL A 320 13.96 20.60 -13.14
C VAL A 320 14.70 21.53 -12.19
N GLY A 321 14.56 21.34 -10.88
CA GLY A 321 15.25 22.15 -9.87
C GLY A 321 16.77 22.07 -9.99
N ILE A 322 17.32 20.86 -10.11
CA ILE A 322 18.76 20.62 -10.32
C ILE A 322 19.22 21.38 -11.56
N SER A 323 18.52 21.21 -12.68
CA SER A 323 18.90 21.89 -13.93
C SER A 323 18.92 23.42 -13.80
N ILE A 324 17.91 24.01 -13.17
CA ILE A 324 17.81 25.47 -12.98
C ILE A 324 18.94 25.98 -12.08
N PHE A 325 19.09 25.41 -10.88
CA PHE A 325 20.09 25.88 -9.92
C PHE A 325 21.52 25.63 -10.40
N SER A 326 21.76 24.57 -11.18
CA SER A 326 23.08 24.33 -11.78
C SER A 326 23.44 25.34 -12.84
N VAL A 327 22.50 25.78 -13.68
CA VAL A 327 22.76 26.84 -14.67
C VAL A 327 23.05 28.17 -13.96
N VAL A 328 22.26 28.52 -12.94
CA VAL A 328 22.48 29.75 -12.16
C VAL A 328 23.85 29.71 -11.46
N ALA A 329 24.18 28.62 -10.78
CA ALA A 329 25.47 28.46 -10.12
C ALA A 329 26.63 28.52 -11.12
N TYR A 330 26.53 27.84 -12.26
CA TYR A 330 27.51 27.93 -13.34
C TYR A 330 27.70 29.38 -13.80
N THR A 331 26.62 30.12 -14.06
CA THR A 331 26.75 31.50 -14.54
C THR A 331 27.43 32.45 -13.55
N ILE A 332 27.28 32.20 -12.25
CA ILE A 332 27.87 33.01 -11.18
C ILE A 332 29.31 32.59 -10.90
N GLU A 333 29.58 31.29 -10.85
CA GLU A 333 30.82 30.75 -10.28
C GLU A 333 31.84 30.28 -11.32
N LYS A 334 31.49 30.21 -12.61
CA LYS A 334 32.37 29.67 -13.67
C LYS A 334 33.76 30.32 -13.75
N GLU A 335 33.90 31.57 -13.33
CA GLU A 335 35.16 32.34 -13.39
C GLU A 335 35.92 32.32 -12.06
N GLU A 336 35.25 31.99 -10.95
CA GLU A 336 35.81 32.04 -9.60
C GLU A 336 36.07 30.64 -9.01
N ASN A 337 35.45 29.58 -9.55
CA ASN A 337 35.46 28.25 -8.97
C ASN A 337 35.58 27.13 -10.02
N GLU A 338 36.75 26.49 -10.06
CA GLU A 338 37.02 25.36 -10.97
C GLU A 338 36.09 24.16 -10.74
N GLY A 339 35.60 23.95 -9.51
CA GLY A 339 34.64 22.89 -9.17
C GLY A 339 33.24 23.12 -9.75
N LEU A 340 32.91 24.35 -10.14
CA LEU A 340 31.63 24.74 -10.75
C LEU A 340 31.80 25.27 -12.19
N ALA A 341 32.91 24.93 -12.84
CA ALA A 341 33.26 25.42 -14.18
C ALA A 341 32.51 24.72 -15.33
N THR A 342 31.70 23.69 -15.06
CA THR A 342 30.86 23.05 -16.08
C THR A 342 29.46 22.75 -15.55
N ILE A 343 28.45 22.81 -16.43
CA ILE A 343 27.06 22.53 -16.05
C ILE A 343 26.90 21.12 -15.42
N PRO A 344 27.51 20.05 -15.95
CA PRO A 344 27.43 18.73 -15.31
C PRO A 344 28.08 18.68 -13.91
N ALA A 345 29.17 19.42 -13.68
CA ALA A 345 29.75 19.55 -12.34
C ALA A 345 28.78 20.27 -11.39
N CYS A 346 28.10 21.32 -11.88
CA CYS A 346 27.04 21.98 -11.13
C CYS A 346 25.81 21.07 -10.89
N TRP A 347 25.52 20.07 -11.73
CA TRP A 347 24.46 19.07 -11.46
C TRP A 347 24.78 18.24 -10.23
N TRP A 348 26.03 17.81 -10.07
CA TRP A 348 26.48 17.11 -8.85
C TRP A 348 26.25 17.97 -7.61
N TRP A 349 26.75 19.21 -7.62
CA TRP A 349 26.56 20.16 -6.52
C TRP A 349 25.08 20.41 -6.19
N ALA A 350 24.25 20.70 -7.22
CA ALA A 350 22.83 20.98 -7.02
C ALA A 350 22.07 19.74 -6.53
N THR A 351 22.40 18.55 -7.01
CA THR A 351 21.80 17.29 -6.53
C THR A 351 22.08 17.08 -5.05
N VAL A 352 23.35 17.21 -4.64
CA VAL A 352 23.80 17.04 -3.25
C VAL A 352 23.22 18.11 -2.33
N SER A 353 23.03 19.34 -2.84
CA SER A 353 22.45 20.46 -2.10
C SER A 353 20.93 20.33 -1.95
N MET A 354 20.19 20.03 -3.04
CA MET A 354 18.74 19.88 -3.01
C MET A 354 18.28 18.66 -2.20
N THR A 355 19.08 17.59 -2.20
CA THR A 355 18.83 16.39 -1.37
C THR A 355 19.33 16.55 0.06
N THR A 356 19.89 17.71 0.43
CA THR A 356 20.42 18.01 1.77
C THR A 356 21.56 17.10 2.25
N VAL A 357 22.25 16.41 1.32
CA VAL A 357 23.40 15.54 1.63
C VAL A 357 24.63 16.37 1.99
N GLY A 358 24.97 17.37 1.17
CA GLY A 358 26.02 18.35 1.47
C GLY A 358 27.42 17.80 1.73
N TYR A 359 28.01 17.03 0.79
CA TYR A 359 29.38 16.48 0.96
C TYR A 359 30.45 17.55 1.22
N GLY A 360 30.28 18.77 0.68
CA GLY A 360 31.22 19.88 0.89
C GLY A 360 32.49 19.81 0.03
N ASP A 361 32.55 18.89 -0.92
CA ASP A 361 33.60 18.73 -1.92
C ASP A 361 33.63 19.89 -2.93
N VAL A 362 32.45 20.43 -3.26
CA VAL A 362 32.29 21.62 -4.09
C VAL A 362 31.27 22.56 -3.45
N VAL A 363 31.63 23.83 -3.28
CA VAL A 363 30.75 24.87 -2.69
C VAL A 363 30.95 26.21 -3.40
N PRO A 364 29.91 27.03 -3.58
CA PRO A 364 30.05 28.36 -4.15
C PRO A 364 30.83 29.30 -3.22
N GLY A 365 31.78 30.02 -3.78
CA GLY A 365 32.64 30.94 -3.05
C GLY A 365 32.02 32.33 -2.90
N SER A 366 31.39 32.81 -3.97
CA SER A 366 30.88 34.17 -4.07
C SER A 366 29.67 34.41 -3.15
N THR A 367 29.44 35.67 -2.78
CA THR A 367 28.25 36.06 -2.00
C THR A 367 26.96 35.73 -2.75
N ALA A 368 26.95 35.92 -4.07
CA ALA A 368 25.80 35.60 -4.92
C ALA A 368 25.57 34.09 -5.00
N GLY A 369 26.62 33.30 -5.16
CA GLY A 369 26.54 31.84 -5.18
C GLY A 369 26.07 31.27 -3.84
N LYS A 370 26.45 31.86 -2.70
CA LYS A 370 25.92 31.50 -1.37
C LYS A 370 24.44 31.80 -1.24
N LEU A 371 23.95 32.90 -1.82
CA LEU A 371 22.52 33.21 -1.86
C LEU A 371 21.77 32.19 -2.75
N THR A 372 22.32 31.86 -3.92
CA THR A 372 21.79 30.80 -4.79
C THR A 372 21.78 29.43 -4.10
N ALA A 373 22.83 29.09 -3.35
CA ALA A 373 22.89 27.87 -2.56
C ALA A 373 21.78 27.84 -1.49
N SER A 374 21.58 28.96 -0.79
CA SER A 374 20.52 29.09 0.22
C SER A 374 19.14 28.87 -0.39
N ALA A 375 18.87 29.49 -1.55
CA ALA A 375 17.62 29.28 -2.30
C ALA A 375 17.46 27.84 -2.80
N CYS A 376 18.54 27.23 -3.30
CA CYS A 376 18.57 25.84 -3.77
C CYS A 376 18.21 24.85 -2.66
N ILE A 377 18.80 25.01 -1.47
CA ILE A 377 18.52 24.15 -0.30
C ILE A 377 17.05 24.29 0.13
N LEU A 378 16.54 25.53 0.24
CA LEU A 378 15.14 25.77 0.61
C LEU A 378 14.17 25.16 -0.40
N ALA A 379 14.43 25.35 -1.69
CA ALA A 379 13.63 24.75 -2.77
C ALA A 379 13.68 23.22 -2.74
N GLY A 380 14.87 22.64 -2.50
CA GLY A 380 15.05 21.19 -2.39
C GLY A 380 14.22 20.58 -1.26
N ILE A 381 14.27 21.17 -0.07
CA ILE A 381 13.45 20.72 1.08
C ILE A 381 11.96 20.75 0.72
N LEU A 382 11.47 21.84 0.13
CA LEU A 382 10.05 21.97 -0.23
C LEU A 382 9.62 20.93 -1.27
N VAL A 383 10.46 20.68 -2.29
CA VAL A 383 10.18 19.69 -3.36
C VAL A 383 10.18 18.26 -2.82
N VAL A 384 11.07 17.94 -1.88
CA VAL A 384 11.27 16.57 -1.37
C VAL A 384 10.24 16.20 -0.29
N VAL A 385 9.85 17.12 0.58
CA VAL A 385 8.99 16.83 1.74
C VAL A 385 7.60 16.31 1.34
N LEU A 386 6.95 16.93 0.36
CA LEU A 386 5.57 16.58 0.01
C LEU A 386 5.45 15.16 -0.58
N PRO A 387 6.26 14.75 -1.58
CA PRO A 387 6.15 13.39 -2.12
C PRO A 387 6.64 12.31 -1.14
N ILE A 388 7.64 12.59 -0.29
CA ILE A 388 8.10 11.62 0.71
C ILE A 388 6.97 11.26 1.68
N THR A 389 6.22 12.24 2.18
CA THR A 389 5.12 11.97 3.12
C THR A 389 4.00 11.15 2.47
N LEU A 390 3.67 11.43 1.20
CA LEU A 390 2.70 10.66 0.42
C LEU A 390 3.16 9.22 0.18
N ILE A 391 4.42 9.03 -0.23
CA ILE A 391 5.01 7.69 -0.44
C ILE A 391 5.06 6.92 0.89
N PHE A 392 5.40 7.59 1.99
CA PHE A 392 5.45 6.97 3.32
C PHE A 392 4.07 6.52 3.79
N ASN A 393 3.03 7.34 3.60
CA ASN A 393 1.66 6.96 3.96
C ASN A 393 1.19 5.74 3.15
N LYS A 394 1.47 5.71 1.83
CA LYS A 394 1.21 4.53 0.99
C LYS A 394 2.00 3.30 1.46
N PHE A 395 3.27 3.47 1.82
CA PHE A 395 4.09 2.40 2.37
C PHE A 395 3.52 1.83 3.67
N SER A 396 3.14 2.69 4.61
CA SER A 396 2.52 2.31 5.88
C SER A 396 1.24 1.49 5.64
N HIS A 397 0.42 1.92 4.68
CA HIS A 397 -0.78 1.21 4.28
C HIS A 397 -0.48 -0.18 3.70
N PHE A 398 0.38 -0.28 2.67
CA PHE A 398 0.76 -1.57 2.08
C PHE A 398 1.46 -2.49 3.08
N TYR A 399 2.27 -1.94 4.00
CA TYR A 399 2.93 -2.70 5.04
C TYR A 399 1.92 -3.33 6.02
N ARG A 400 0.95 -2.55 6.52
CA ARG A 400 -0.13 -3.04 7.38
C ARG A 400 -0.94 -4.12 6.67
N ARG A 401 -1.33 -3.88 5.41
CA ARG A 401 -2.06 -4.84 4.57
C ARG A 401 -1.29 -6.15 4.40
N GLN A 402 -0.01 -6.08 4.05
CA GLN A 402 0.80 -7.28 3.81
C GLN A 402 1.00 -8.10 5.10
N LYS A 403 1.11 -7.42 6.25
CA LYS A 403 1.15 -8.07 7.56
C LYS A 403 -0.17 -8.74 7.92
N GLN A 404 -1.32 -8.12 7.60
CA GLN A 404 -2.64 -8.73 7.77
C GLN A 404 -2.82 -9.95 6.88
N LEU A 405 -2.44 -9.87 5.60
CA LEU A 405 -2.48 -11.00 4.66
C LEU A 405 -1.69 -12.20 5.18
N GLU A 406 -0.46 -11.96 5.64
CA GLU A 406 0.38 -13.02 6.22
C GLU A 406 -0.26 -13.62 7.48
N SER A 407 -0.88 -12.80 8.34
CA SER A 407 -1.58 -13.30 9.53
C SER A 407 -2.82 -14.14 9.17
N ALA A 408 -3.59 -13.73 8.16
CA ALA A 408 -4.74 -14.47 7.68
C ALA A 408 -4.30 -15.82 7.10
N MET A 409 -3.28 -15.82 6.22
CA MET A 409 -2.71 -17.05 5.64
C MET A 409 -2.17 -18.02 6.70
N ARG A 410 -1.66 -17.52 7.83
CA ARG A 410 -1.22 -18.37 8.97
C ARG A 410 -2.39 -18.97 9.75
N SER A 411 -3.53 -18.28 9.81
CA SER A 411 -4.73 -18.75 10.52
C SER A 411 -5.56 -19.76 9.71
N CYS A 412 -5.35 -19.84 8.40
CA CYS A 412 -5.98 -20.80 7.51
C CYS A 412 -5.40 -22.20 7.76
N ASP A 413 -6.05 -22.98 8.63
CA ASP A 413 -5.71 -24.37 8.86
C ASP A 413 -6.21 -25.23 7.70
N PHE A 414 -5.30 -25.78 6.89
CA PHE A 414 -5.60 -26.71 5.80
C PHE A 414 -5.75 -28.17 6.29
N GLY A 415 -5.81 -28.36 7.62
CA GLY A 415 -5.75 -29.66 8.30
C GLY A 415 -6.99 -30.53 8.20
N ASP A 416 -8.13 -30.01 7.73
CA ASP A 416 -9.34 -30.81 7.52
C ASP A 416 -9.93 -30.52 6.13
N GLY A 417 -10.43 -31.55 5.46
CA GLY A 417 -10.84 -31.47 4.04
C GLY A 417 -11.66 -30.22 3.73
N MET A 418 -11.24 -29.48 2.70
CA MET A 418 -11.79 -28.18 2.31
C MET A 418 -13.26 -28.30 1.93
N LYS A 419 -14.15 -28.07 2.90
CA LYS A 419 -15.60 -28.07 2.66
C LYS A 419 -16.12 -26.71 2.22
N GLU A 420 -15.48 -25.61 2.58
CA GLU A 420 -15.89 -24.28 2.11
C GLU A 420 -14.67 -23.37 1.93
N VAL A 421 -14.61 -22.65 0.80
CA VAL A 421 -13.78 -21.44 0.65
C VAL A 421 -14.09 -20.54 1.86
N PRO A 422 -13.13 -19.86 2.51
CA PRO A 422 -13.49 -18.90 3.54
C PRO A 422 -14.32 -17.80 2.87
N SER A 423 -15.64 -17.95 2.96
CA SER A 423 -16.50 -16.80 2.87
C SER A 423 -16.09 -15.97 4.08
N VAL A 424 -15.45 -14.84 3.82
CA VAL A 424 -15.39 -13.80 4.83
C VAL A 424 -16.86 -13.49 5.08
N ASN A 425 -17.38 -14.02 6.19
CA ASN A 425 -18.74 -13.76 6.60
C ASN A 425 -18.78 -12.24 6.73
N LEU A 426 -19.43 -11.52 5.81
CA LEU A 426 -19.49 -10.05 5.88
C LEU A 426 -19.97 -9.63 7.27
N ARG A 427 -20.78 -10.48 7.91
CA ARG A 427 -21.19 -10.37 9.30
C ARG A 427 -20.04 -10.27 10.30
N ASP A 428 -18.97 -11.06 10.17
CA ASP A 428 -17.82 -11.04 11.08
C ASP A 428 -16.92 -9.81 10.81
N TYR A 429 -16.83 -9.37 9.55
CA TYR A 429 -16.17 -8.11 9.19
C TYR A 429 -16.92 -6.89 9.73
N TYR A 430 -18.25 -6.85 9.53
CA TYR A 430 -19.11 -5.83 10.13
C TYR A 430 -19.08 -5.91 11.66
N ALA A 431 -19.06 -7.11 12.25
CA ALA A 431 -18.97 -7.28 13.69
C ALA A 431 -17.63 -6.76 14.24
N TYR A 432 -16.50 -6.99 13.56
CA TYR A 432 -15.20 -6.44 13.95
C TYR A 432 -15.18 -4.91 13.84
N LYS A 433 -15.72 -4.35 12.75
CA LYS A 433 -15.81 -2.89 12.55
C LYS A 433 -16.72 -2.24 13.58
N VAL A 434 -17.86 -2.86 13.90
CA VAL A 434 -18.78 -2.44 14.97
C VAL A 434 -18.13 -2.56 16.35
N LYS A 435 -17.36 -3.62 16.63
CA LYS A 435 -16.63 -3.77 17.91
C LYS A 435 -15.56 -2.70 18.08
N SER A 436 -14.83 -2.39 17.02
CA SER A 436 -13.84 -1.30 17.00
C SER A 436 -14.50 0.06 17.24
N LEU A 437 -15.68 0.27 16.66
CA LEU A 437 -16.45 1.51 16.80
C LEU A 437 -17.03 1.63 18.22
N MET A 438 -17.57 0.54 18.78
CA MET A 438 -18.01 0.48 20.17
C MET A 438 -16.85 0.66 21.16
N ALA A 439 -15.67 0.11 20.89
CA ALA A 439 -14.47 0.28 21.71
C ALA A 439 -13.92 1.72 21.67
N SER A 440 -14.12 2.43 20.56
CA SER A 440 -13.81 3.86 20.44
C SER A 440 -14.82 4.71 21.22
N LEU A 441 -16.10 4.33 21.21
CA LEU A 441 -17.18 5.03 21.91
C LEU A 441 -17.18 4.77 23.43
N THR A 442 -16.54 3.70 23.90
CA THR A 442 -16.42 3.40 25.34
C THR A 442 -15.15 3.97 25.99
N ASN A 443 -14.22 4.49 25.18
CA ASN A 443 -13.01 5.19 25.64
C ASN A 443 -13.11 6.72 25.52
N MET A 444 -14.30 7.26 25.18
CA MET A 444 -14.72 8.63 25.41
C MET A 444 -15.72 8.65 26.56
#